data_AF-A0A5N7MQ47-F1
#
_entry.id   AF-A0A5N7MQ47-F1
#
_cell.length_a   1.000
_cell.length_b   1.000
_cell.length_c   1.000
_cell.angle_alpha   90.00
_cell.angle_beta   90.00
_cell.angle_gamma   90.00
#
_symmetry.space_group_name_H-M   'P 1'
#
loop_
_entity.id
_entity.type
_entity.pdbx_description
1 polymer ?
#
loop_
_entity_poly.entity_id
_entity_poly.type
_entity_poly.pdbx_seq_one_letter_code
_entity_poly.pdbx_strand_id
1 'polypeptide(L)'
;MPSFGLEETMRYGANAFQEDISGAETTSPETADEFAQHVIDAICHASVTPSVGRRTFERCMRALSLGSTARIGFRHPAKAEAIDMIWRERERLFDEYNASPDKMRFLAALPWVGPVTKHSLARRLGVYAEHAQRAVA
;
A
#
# COMPACT_ATOMS: atom_id res chain seq x y z
N MET A 1 -2.53 -19.29 -46.30
CA MET A 1 -2.29 -17.85 -46.09
C MET A 1 -2.97 -17.44 -44.79
N PRO A 2 -2.30 -16.62 -43.95
CA PRO A 2 -2.61 -16.40 -42.52
C PRO A 2 -3.52 -15.18 -42.31
N SER A 3 -4.12 -15.04 -41.11
CA SER A 3 -4.68 -13.78 -40.59
C SER A 3 -5.14 -13.87 -39.13
N PHE A 4 -4.46 -13.11 -38.26
CA PHE A 4 -4.81 -12.56 -36.93
C PHE A 4 -5.00 -13.55 -35.75
N GLY A 5 -4.27 -13.52 -34.63
CA GLY A 5 -3.52 -12.42 -33.98
C GLY A 5 -4.45 -11.67 -33.02
N LEU A 6 -4.11 -11.64 -31.70
CA LEU A 6 -4.91 -11.29 -30.50
C LEU A 6 -5.63 -12.53 -29.94
N GLU A 7 -5.38 -13.03 -28.72
CA GLU A 7 -5.25 -12.31 -27.45
C GLU A 7 -4.23 -13.00 -26.53
N GLU A 8 -3.04 -12.40 -26.46
CA GLU A 8 -2.05 -12.63 -25.42
C GLU A 8 -1.91 -11.29 -24.69
N THR A 9 -2.66 -11.04 -23.60
CA THR A 9 -2.34 -9.99 -22.58
C THR A 9 -3.29 -9.89 -21.36
N MET A 10 -4.06 -10.90 -20.97
CA MET A 10 -4.85 -10.80 -19.72
C MET A 10 -4.87 -12.08 -18.89
N ARG A 11 -3.69 -12.51 -18.40
CA ARG A 11 -3.57 -13.52 -17.35
C ARG A 11 -2.46 -13.21 -16.32
N TYR A 12 -2.16 -11.94 -16.10
CA TYR A 12 -1.13 -11.52 -15.13
C TYR A 12 -1.65 -10.49 -14.12
N GLY A 13 -2.77 -10.79 -13.45
CA GLY A 13 -3.33 -9.86 -12.46
C GLY A 13 -4.35 -10.40 -11.47
N ALA A 14 -4.59 -11.71 -11.42
CA ALA A 14 -5.67 -12.26 -10.60
C ALA A 14 -5.25 -13.37 -9.62
N ASN A 15 -3.99 -13.82 -9.62
CA ASN A 15 -3.53 -14.92 -8.77
C ASN A 15 -2.66 -14.52 -7.58
N ALA A 16 -2.40 -13.22 -7.35
CA ALA A 16 -1.64 -12.75 -6.19
C ALA A 16 -2.50 -12.42 -4.95
N PHE A 17 -3.83 -12.57 -5.02
CA PHE A 17 -4.74 -12.19 -3.93
C PHE A 17 -5.08 -13.33 -2.96
N GLN A 18 -4.40 -14.47 -3.08
CA GLN A 18 -4.68 -15.65 -2.28
C GLN A 18 -3.41 -16.31 -1.76
N GLU A 19 -2.55 -15.53 -1.10
CA GLU A 19 -1.65 -16.06 -0.08
C GLU A 19 -1.91 -15.36 1.26
N ASP A 20 -2.52 -16.14 2.15
CA ASP A 20 -2.28 -16.17 3.60
C ASP A 20 -1.72 -14.91 4.28
N ILE A 21 -2.55 -13.89 4.50
CA ILE A 21 -2.26 -12.79 5.45
C ILE A 21 -2.44 -13.28 6.91
N SER A 22 -1.86 -14.43 7.25
CA SER A 22 -1.52 -14.81 8.63
C SER A 22 -0.01 -14.70 8.88
N GLY A 23 0.79 -14.44 7.85
CA GLY A 23 2.20 -14.08 7.93
C GLY A 23 2.53 -13.10 6.82
N ALA A 24 2.23 -11.81 7.02
CA ALA A 24 2.78 -10.79 6.12
C ALA A 24 4.29 -10.84 6.27
N GLU A 25 4.96 -11.52 5.35
CA GLU A 25 6.40 -11.44 5.17
C GLU A 25 6.74 -9.95 5.11
N THR A 26 7.54 -9.51 6.09
CA THR A 26 7.91 -8.11 6.25
C THR A 26 8.93 -7.78 5.18
N THR A 27 8.44 -7.49 3.98
CA THR A 27 9.27 -7.25 2.81
C THR A 27 9.29 -5.76 2.53
N SER A 28 10.49 -5.20 2.35
CA SER A 28 10.65 -3.82 1.89
C SER A 28 9.99 -3.70 0.52
N PRO A 29 9.14 -2.67 0.29
CA PRO A 29 8.48 -2.50 -1.02
C PRO A 29 9.52 -2.31 -2.12
N GLU A 30 9.38 -3.08 -3.21
CA GLU A 30 10.25 -2.98 -4.38
C GLU A 30 9.72 -1.93 -5.36
N THR A 31 8.41 -1.66 -5.31
CA THR A 31 7.74 -0.72 -6.22
C THR A 31 6.95 0.36 -5.50
N ALA A 32 6.76 1.50 -6.19
CA ALA A 32 5.92 2.59 -5.69
C ALA A 32 4.46 2.17 -5.48
N ASP A 33 3.98 1.20 -6.27
CA ASP A 33 2.63 0.67 -6.14
C ASP A 33 2.47 -0.15 -4.85
N GLU A 34 3.40 -1.06 -4.58
CA GLU A 34 3.45 -1.81 -3.32
C GLU A 34 3.55 -0.89 -2.10
N PHE A 35 4.41 0.14 -2.17
CA PHE A 35 4.51 1.14 -1.13
C PHE A 35 3.16 1.81 -0.87
N ALA A 36 2.49 2.31 -1.91
CA ALA A 36 1.18 2.94 -1.78
C ALA A 36 0.12 1.96 -1.24
N GLN A 37 0.12 0.72 -1.71
CA GLN A 37 -0.78 -0.33 -1.22
C GLN A 37 -0.61 -0.57 0.28
N HIS A 38 0.63 -0.67 0.79
CA HIS A 38 0.91 -0.82 2.22
C HIS A 38 0.42 0.37 3.05
N VAL A 39 0.62 1.60 2.55
CA VAL A 39 0.14 2.82 3.21
C VAL A 39 -1.40 2.84 3.26
N ILE A 40 -2.05 2.57 2.12
CA ILE A 40 -3.51 2.55 2.01
C ILE A 40 -4.11 1.46 2.90
N ASP A 41 -3.51 0.27 2.93
CA ASP A 41 -3.96 -0.82 3.81
C ASP A 41 -3.85 -0.44 5.29
N ALA A 42 -2.76 0.22 5.71
CA ALA A 42 -2.60 0.72 7.07
C ALA A 42 -3.67 1.76 7.44
N ILE A 43 -4.03 2.65 6.52
CA ILE A 43 -5.12 3.63 6.70
C ILE A 43 -6.48 2.93 6.78
N CYS A 44 -6.72 1.91 5.95
CA CYS A 44 -7.97 1.15 5.94
C CYS A 44 -8.17 0.35 7.23
N HIS A 45 -7.09 -0.18 7.81
CA HIS A 45 -7.12 -0.90 9.09
C HIS A 45 -7.10 0.03 10.31
N ALA A 46 -6.91 1.33 10.13
CA ALA A 46 -6.91 2.27 11.23
C ALA A 46 -8.32 2.39 11.84
N SER A 47 -8.42 2.01 13.12
CA SER A 47 -9.63 2.16 13.96
C SER A 47 -10.81 1.24 13.59
N VAL A 48 -10.57 0.16 12.86
CA VAL A 48 -11.59 -0.85 12.50
C VAL A 48 -11.10 -2.27 12.76
N THR A 49 -12.01 -3.24 12.74
CA THR A 49 -11.64 -4.65 12.83
C THR A 49 -10.90 -5.10 11.55
N PRO A 50 -10.03 -6.13 11.63
CA PRO A 50 -9.29 -6.63 10.47
C PRO A 50 -10.17 -6.95 9.26
N SER A 51 -11.32 -7.58 9.48
CA SER A 51 -12.26 -7.94 8.41
C SER A 51 -12.86 -6.70 7.72
N VAL A 52 -13.14 -5.63 8.47
CA VAL A 52 -13.67 -4.37 7.91
C VAL A 52 -12.57 -3.62 7.16
N GLY A 53 -11.36 -3.58 7.72
CA GLY A 53 -10.19 -2.97 7.08
C GLY A 53 -9.91 -3.60 5.72
N ARG A 54 -9.80 -4.94 5.67
CA ARG A 54 -9.57 -5.71 4.44
C ARG A 54 -10.63 -5.44 3.38
N ARG A 55 -11.92 -5.50 3.75
CA ARG A 55 -13.02 -5.24 2.80
C ARG A 55 -12.97 -3.81 2.25
N THR A 56 -12.56 -2.85 3.07
CA THR A 56 -12.42 -1.45 2.68
C THR A 56 -11.24 -1.27 1.73
N PHE A 57 -10.09 -1.85 2.06
CA PHE A 57 -8.89 -1.87 1.23
C PHE A 57 -9.19 -2.41 -0.18
N GLU A 58 -9.78 -3.60 -0.28
CA GLU A 58 -10.11 -4.21 -1.58
C GLU A 58 -11.05 -3.34 -2.43
N ARG A 59 -11.99 -2.63 -1.80
CA ARG A 59 -12.89 -1.69 -2.49
C ARG A 59 -12.13 -0.47 -3.00
N CYS A 60 -11.22 0.08 -2.20
CA CYS A 60 -10.36 1.18 -2.61
C CYS A 60 -9.46 0.77 -3.77
N MET A 61 -8.78 -0.38 -3.69
CA MET A 61 -7.89 -0.86 -4.74
C MET A 61 -8.63 -1.09 -6.06
N ARG A 62 -9.83 -1.69 -6.02
CA ARG A 62 -10.66 -1.82 -7.23
C ARG A 62 -11.03 -0.46 -7.82
N ALA A 63 -11.44 0.50 -7.00
CA ALA A 63 -11.78 1.84 -7.48
C ALA A 63 -10.56 2.53 -8.12
N LEU A 64 -9.41 2.52 -7.44
CA LEU A 64 -8.18 3.15 -7.90
C LEU A 64 -7.64 2.51 -9.18
N SER A 65 -7.73 1.18 -9.31
CA SER A 65 -7.32 0.46 -10.53
C SER A 65 -8.15 0.84 -11.77
N LEU A 66 -9.39 1.27 -11.55
CA LEU A 66 -10.29 1.77 -12.59
C LEU A 66 -10.17 3.29 -12.81
N GLY A 67 -9.17 3.94 -12.21
CA GLY A 67 -9.01 5.40 -12.26
C GLY A 67 -10.10 6.18 -11.50
N SER A 68 -10.85 5.50 -10.63
CA SER A 68 -11.91 6.10 -9.81
C SER A 68 -11.42 6.45 -8.41
N THR A 69 -12.19 7.28 -7.69
CA THR A 69 -11.79 7.78 -6.37
C THR A 69 -12.01 6.75 -5.26
N ALA A 70 -11.19 6.80 -4.21
CA ALA A 70 -11.37 5.99 -3.01
C ALA A 70 -12.66 6.31 -2.22
N ARG A 71 -13.38 7.39 -2.56
CA ARG A 71 -14.68 7.75 -1.94
C ARG A 71 -15.75 6.67 -2.13
N ILE A 72 -15.62 5.84 -3.17
CA ILE A 72 -16.54 4.71 -3.40
C ILE A 72 -16.38 3.64 -2.30
N GLY A 73 -15.19 3.51 -1.73
CA GLY A 73 -14.88 2.57 -0.64
C GLY A 73 -15.01 3.16 0.77
N PHE A 74 -14.88 4.48 0.92
CA PHE A 74 -14.77 5.16 2.22
C PHE A 74 -15.90 6.17 2.47
N ARG A 75 -16.59 6.06 3.61
CA ARG A 75 -17.59 7.05 4.06
C ARG A 75 -16.98 8.37 4.55
N HIS A 76 -15.68 8.40 4.85
CA HIS A 76 -14.99 9.60 5.34
C HIS A 76 -14.29 10.32 4.18
N PRO A 77 -14.75 11.52 3.78
CA PRO A 77 -14.24 12.20 2.58
C PRO A 77 -12.76 12.56 2.71
N ALA A 78 -12.32 12.94 3.92
CA ALA A 78 -10.93 13.32 4.17
C ALA A 78 -9.96 12.12 4.11
N LYS A 79 -10.40 10.92 4.53
CA LYS A 79 -9.60 9.69 4.38
C LYS A 79 -9.54 9.23 2.92
N ALA A 80 -10.65 9.37 2.18
CA ALA A 80 -10.65 9.06 0.77
C ALA A 80 -9.70 9.97 -0.02
N GLU A 81 -9.74 11.27 0.23
CA GLU A 81 -8.82 12.24 -0.40
C GLU A 81 -7.35 11.94 -0.09
N ALA A 82 -7.06 11.50 1.14
CA ALA A 82 -5.72 11.04 1.50
C ALA A 82 -5.27 9.83 0.66
N ILE A 83 -6.13 8.82 0.53
CA ILE A 83 -5.87 7.62 -0.26
C ILE A 83 -5.66 7.98 -1.74
N ASP A 84 -6.52 8.84 -2.29
CA ASP A 84 -6.41 9.32 -3.67
C ASP A 84 -5.09 10.08 -3.90
N MET A 85 -4.68 10.92 -2.96
CA MET A 85 -3.40 11.63 -3.02
C MET A 85 -2.20 10.67 -2.95
N ILE A 86 -2.21 9.74 -2.00
CA ILE A 86 -1.15 8.72 -1.86
C ILE A 86 -1.02 7.90 -3.14
N TRP A 87 -2.15 7.50 -3.74
CA TRP A 87 -2.14 6.74 -4.98
C TRP A 87 -1.60 7.56 -6.15
N ARG A 88 -2.03 8.82 -6.28
CA ARG A 88 -1.58 9.72 -7.35
C ARG A 88 -0.09 10.06 -7.23
N GLU A 89 0.39 10.28 -6.02
CA GLU A 89 1.76 10.73 -5.73
C GLU A 89 2.69 9.57 -5.34
N ARG A 90 2.26 8.32 -5.57
CA ARG A 90 2.97 7.11 -5.12
C ARG A 90 4.44 7.05 -5.52
N GLU A 91 4.76 7.42 -6.76
CA GLU A 91 6.14 7.42 -7.27
C GLU A 91 7.00 8.41 -6.48
N ARG A 92 6.53 9.65 -6.36
CA ARG A 92 7.20 10.69 -5.57
C ARG A 92 7.37 10.28 -4.11
N LEU A 93 6.32 9.76 -3.48
CA LEU A 93 6.36 9.34 -2.09
C LEU A 93 7.31 8.16 -1.87
N PHE A 94 7.40 7.24 -2.84
CA PHE A 94 8.33 6.13 -2.80
C PHE A 94 9.78 6.58 -2.99
N ASP A 95 10.04 7.53 -3.89
CA ASP A 95 11.37 8.13 -4.06
C ASP A 95 11.81 8.87 -2.79
N GLU A 96 10.93 9.69 -2.20
CA GLU A 96 11.20 10.36 -0.93
C GLU A 96 11.39 9.35 0.21
N TYR A 97 10.60 8.28 0.25
CA TYR A 97 10.78 7.18 1.19
C TYR A 97 12.18 6.57 1.03
N ASN A 98 12.60 6.21 -0.19
CA ASN A 98 13.90 5.60 -0.48
C ASN A 98 15.08 6.52 -0.17
N ALA A 99 14.96 7.81 -0.49
CA ALA A 99 15.99 8.81 -0.20
C ALA A 99 16.08 9.16 1.30
N SER A 100 15.02 8.96 2.08
CA SER A 100 15.02 9.31 3.50
C SER A 100 15.99 8.40 4.29
N PRO A 101 16.93 8.97 5.07
CA PRO A 101 17.78 8.20 5.98
C PRO A 101 17.02 7.71 7.21
N ASP A 102 15.95 8.41 7.60
CA ASP A 102 15.08 8.07 8.72
C ASP A 102 13.67 7.76 8.21
N LYS A 103 13.45 6.48 7.90
CA LYS A 103 12.16 5.97 7.39
C LYS A 103 11.03 6.24 8.40
N MET A 104 11.31 6.10 9.70
CA MET A 104 10.29 6.29 10.74
C MET A 104 9.81 7.73 10.81
N ARG A 105 10.74 8.70 10.67
CA ARG A 105 10.38 10.12 10.60
C ARG A 105 9.60 10.44 9.33
N PHE A 106 9.98 9.86 8.20
CA PHE A 106 9.23 10.03 6.94
C PHE A 106 7.79 9.50 7.06
N LEU A 107 7.61 8.28 7.57
CA LEU A 107 6.29 7.68 7.77
C LEU A 107 5.43 8.51 8.74
N ALA A 108 6.04 9.18 9.73
CA ALA A 108 5.34 10.09 10.63
C ALA A 108 4.87 11.40 9.96
N ALA A 109 5.49 11.80 8.86
CA ALA A 109 5.16 13.00 8.10
C ALA A 109 4.06 12.75 7.04
N LEU A 110 3.77 11.48 6.74
CA LEU A 110 2.70 11.13 5.81
C LEU A 110 1.34 11.59 6.36
N PRO A 111 0.49 12.20 5.54
CA PRO A 111 -0.79 12.68 5.99
C PRO A 111 -1.67 11.49 6.41
N TRP A 112 -2.41 11.67 7.51
CA TRP A 112 -3.30 10.67 8.12
C TRP A 112 -2.60 9.43 8.70
N VAL A 113 -1.27 9.41 8.74
CA VAL A 113 -0.50 8.41 9.48
C VAL A 113 -0.28 8.91 10.91
N GLY A 114 -1.16 8.49 11.81
CA GLY A 114 -1.02 8.76 13.24
C GLY A 114 0.09 7.94 13.91
N PRO A 115 0.40 8.19 15.19
CA PRO A 115 1.46 7.50 15.92
C PRO A 115 1.34 5.97 15.87
N VAL A 116 0.12 5.45 16.02
CA VAL A 116 -0.18 4.01 15.97
C VAL A 116 -0.06 3.46 14.55
N THR A 117 -0.59 4.18 13.56
CA THR A 117 -0.55 3.78 12.14
C THR A 117 0.88 3.69 11.64
N LYS A 118 1.76 4.62 12.05
CA LYS A 118 3.20 4.59 11.73
C LYS A 118 3.85 3.27 12.13
N HIS A 119 3.60 2.80 13.35
CA HIS A 119 4.19 1.55 13.84
C HIS A 119 3.61 0.31 13.17
N SER A 120 2.37 0.34 12.72
CA SER A 120 1.80 -0.74 11.89
C SER A 120 2.43 -0.75 10.49
N LEU A 121 2.56 0.42 9.89
CA LEU A 121 3.14 0.61 8.56
C LEU A 121 4.63 0.23 8.53
N ALA A 122 5.41 0.69 9.50
CA ALA A 122 6.83 0.35 9.62
C ALA A 122 7.08 -1.16 9.79
N ARG A 123 6.17 -1.88 10.46
CA ARG A 123 6.22 -3.36 10.52
C ARG A 123 5.99 -3.99 9.15
N ARG A 124 4.95 -3.53 8.44
CA ARG A 124 4.61 -4.04 7.11
C ARG A 124 5.70 -3.78 6.08
N LEU A 125 6.34 -2.62 6.15
CA LEU A 125 7.44 -2.21 5.26
C LEU A 125 8.81 -2.80 5.62
N GLY A 126 8.90 -3.70 6.60
CA GLY A 126 10.18 -4.31 6.98
C GLY A 126 11.20 -3.38 7.67
N VAL A 127 10.85 -2.12 7.98
CA VAL A 127 11.77 -1.12 8.55
C VAL A 127 12.44 -1.59 9.85
N TYR A 128 11.74 -2.39 10.65
CA TYR A 128 12.29 -2.98 11.87
C TYR A 128 13.26 -4.14 11.61
N ALA A 129 13.04 -4.91 10.54
CA ALA A 129 13.95 -5.98 10.13
C ALA A 129 15.25 -5.41 9.54
N GLU A 130 15.16 -4.32 8.76
CA GLU A 130 16.32 -3.62 8.20
C GLU A 130 17.21 -3.01 9.31
N HIS A 131 16.62 -2.44 10.36
CA HIS A 131 17.38 -1.91 11.50
C HIS A 131 18.13 -3.00 12.27
N ALA A 132 17.56 -4.20 12.38
CA ALA A 132 18.21 -5.32 13.04
C ALA A 132 19.43 -5.82 12.25
N GLN A 133 19.38 -5.80 10.92
CA GLN A 133 20.51 -6.21 10.07
C GLN A 133 21.66 -5.19 10.07
N ARG A 134 21.36 -3.89 10.13
CA ARG A 134 22.39 -2.83 10.21
C ARG A 134 23.11 -2.75 11.56
N ALA A 135 22.49 -3.22 12.65
CA ALA A 135 23.11 -3.19 13.98
C ALA A 135 24.12 -4.33 14.22
N VAL A 136 24.20 -5.31 13.31
CA VAL A 136 25.05 -6.50 13.42
C VAL A 136 26.26 -6.45 12.46
N ALA A 137 26.30 -5.47 11.55
CA ALA A 137 27.42 -5.21 10.62
C ALA A 137 28.35 -4.12 11.14
#